data_AF-A0A7V5X320-F1
#
_entry.id   AF-A0A7V5X320-F1
#
_cell.length_a   1.000
_cell.length_b   1.000
_cell.length_c   1.000
_cell.angle_alpha   90.00
_cell.angle_beta   90.00
_cell.angle_gamma   90.00
#
_symmetry.space_group_name_H-M   'P 1'
#
loop_
_entity.id
_entity.type
_entity.pdbx_description
1 polymer ?
#
loop_
_entity_poly.entity_id
_entity_poly.type
_entity_poly.pdbx_seq_one_letter_code
_entity_poly.pdbx_strand_id
1 'polypeptide(L)'
;ETLAIKKVFGDYAYHVPVSSTKSMTGHLIGGAASLETAICILVLNNNMVPPTINLDKPDPECDLNYVPGRAIDAPVSFCLNNAFGFGGQNVSLVIGKDVE
;
A
#
# COMPACT_ATOMS: atom_id res chain seq x y z
N GLU A 1 -5.60 -7.50 5.97
CA GLU A 1 -5.11 -6.11 6.13
C GLU A 1 -6.25 -5.09 6.16
N THR A 2 -7.24 -5.21 5.26
CA THR A 2 -8.46 -4.38 5.19
C THR A 2 -9.08 -4.06 6.55
N LEU A 3 -9.37 -5.09 7.35
CA LEU A 3 -9.95 -4.92 8.69
C LEU A 3 -9.07 -4.09 9.63
N ALA A 4 -7.75 -4.27 9.56
CA ALA A 4 -6.80 -3.50 10.38
C ALA A 4 -6.76 -2.03 9.94
N ILE A 5 -6.73 -1.77 8.63
CA ILE A 5 -6.78 -0.42 8.07
C ILE A 5 -8.08 0.28 8.51
N LYS A 6 -9.24 -0.36 8.35
CA LYS A 6 -10.53 0.18 8.80
C LYS A 6 -10.56 0.43 10.31
N LYS A 7 -9.98 -0.47 11.12
CA LYS A 7 -9.94 -0.31 12.57
C LYS A 7 -9.09 0.89 13.00
N VAL A 8 -8.01 1.19 12.28
CA VAL A 8 -7.10 2.31 12.59
C VAL A 8 -7.63 3.64 12.06
N PHE A 9 -8.12 3.67 10.82
CA PHE A 9 -8.52 4.90 10.14
C PHE A 9 -10.03 5.19 10.19
N GLY A 10 -10.86 4.24 10.64
CA GLY A 10 -12.32 4.39 10.61
C GLY A 10 -12.83 4.63 9.19
N ASP A 11 -13.79 5.53 9.05
CA ASP A 11 -14.37 5.92 7.76
C ASP A 11 -13.33 6.53 6.81
N TYR A 12 -12.25 7.13 7.34
CA TYR A 12 -11.18 7.69 6.53
C TYR A 12 -10.44 6.63 5.71
N ALA A 13 -10.53 5.35 6.09
CA ALA A 13 -9.91 4.24 5.34
C ALA A 13 -10.34 4.21 3.87
N TYR A 14 -11.58 4.59 3.56
CA TYR A 14 -12.11 4.60 2.19
C TYR A 14 -11.54 5.73 1.32
N HIS A 15 -10.89 6.72 1.92
CA HIS A 15 -10.21 7.81 1.22
C HIS A 15 -8.72 7.56 1.01
N VAL A 16 -8.14 6.52 1.63
CA VAL A 16 -6.72 6.18 1.49
C VAL A 16 -6.55 5.19 0.32
N PRO A 17 -5.79 5.54 -0.73
CA PRO A 17 -5.40 4.56 -1.74
C PRO A 17 -4.53 3.47 -1.14
N VAL A 18 -4.87 2.21 -1.38
CA VAL A 18 -4.12 1.04 -0.95
C VAL A 18 -3.64 0.31 -2.21
N SER A 19 -2.39 -0.14 -2.26
CA SER A 19 -1.91 -0.91 -3.43
C SER A 19 -1.00 -2.04 -2.99
N SER A 20 -1.05 -3.19 -3.68
CA SER A 20 -0.10 -4.28 -3.48
C SER A 20 0.82 -4.43 -4.69
N THR A 21 2.07 -4.02 -4.54
CA THR A 21 3.10 -4.14 -5.60
C THR A 21 3.51 -5.60 -5.81
N LYS A 22 3.25 -6.49 -4.85
CA LYS A 22 3.38 -7.94 -4.99
C LYS A 22 2.54 -8.51 -6.14
N SER A 23 1.49 -7.81 -6.56
CA SER A 23 0.74 -8.15 -7.78
C SER A 23 1.61 -8.15 -9.05
N MET A 24 2.71 -7.38 -9.05
CA MET A 24 3.68 -7.29 -10.15
C MET A 24 5.01 -7.97 -9.81
N THR A 25 5.49 -7.83 -8.56
CA THR A 25 6.83 -8.27 -8.16
C THR A 25 6.86 -9.68 -7.57
N GLY A 26 5.70 -10.26 -7.29
CA GLY A 26 5.59 -11.45 -6.45
C GLY A 26 5.99 -11.18 -4.99
N HIS A 27 5.99 -12.24 -4.18
CA HIS A 27 6.34 -12.15 -2.76
C HIS A 27 7.81 -12.54 -2.52
N LEU A 28 8.67 -11.54 -2.30
CA LEU A 28 10.11 -11.71 -2.07
C LEU A 28 10.48 -12.11 -0.63
N ILE A 29 9.54 -12.65 0.14
CA ILE A 29 9.71 -13.02 1.56
C ILE A 29 10.34 -11.84 2.34
N GLY A 30 11.54 -12.00 2.89
CA GLY A 30 12.22 -10.97 3.66
C GLY A 30 12.64 -9.75 2.84
N GLY A 31 12.77 -9.89 1.51
CA GLY A 31 13.11 -8.79 0.61
C GLY A 31 11.92 -7.91 0.23
N ALA A 32 10.67 -8.35 0.50
CA ALA A 32 9.48 -7.64 0.07
C ALA A 32 9.37 -6.25 0.70
N ALA A 33 9.55 -6.16 2.03
CA ALA A 33 9.41 -4.91 2.75
C ALA A 33 10.43 -3.84 2.28
N SER A 34 11.67 -4.24 2.01
CA SER A 34 12.72 -3.34 1.51
C SER A 34 12.41 -2.82 0.10
N LEU A 35 11.97 -3.69 -0.80
CA LEU A 35 11.56 -3.27 -2.15
C LEU A 35 10.34 -2.33 -2.09
N GLU A 36 9.33 -2.69 -1.31
CA GLU A 36 8.11 -1.88 -1.13
C GLU A 36 8.42 -0.51 -0.52
N THR A 37 9.39 -0.44 0.39
CA THR A 37 9.89 0.83 0.96
C THR A 37 10.50 1.72 -0.12
N ALA A 38 11.34 1.17 -1.01
CA ALA A 38 11.89 1.91 -2.13
C ALA A 38 10.80 2.41 -3.09
N ILE A 39 9.75 1.59 -3.33
CA ILE A 39 8.60 2.00 -4.13
C ILE A 39 7.83 3.13 -3.42
N CYS A 40 7.58 3.06 -2.12
CA CYS A 40 6.93 4.14 -1.36
C CYS A 40 7.70 5.47 -1.47
N ILE A 41 9.03 5.45 -1.48
CA ILE A 41 9.85 6.66 -1.71
C ILE A 41 9.62 7.20 -3.13
N LEU A 42 9.56 6.33 -4.14
CA LEU A 42 9.24 6.75 -5.51
C LEU A 42 7.83 7.33 -5.63
N VAL A 43 6.84 6.79 -4.90
CA VAL A 43 5.48 7.36 -4.82
C VAL A 43 5.52 8.80 -4.29
N LEU A 44 6.23 9.05 -3.19
CA LEU A 44 6.38 10.39 -2.59
C LEU A 44 7.06 11.39 -3.52
N ASN A 45 8.04 10.91 -4.31
CA ASN A 45 8.77 11.75 -5.25
C ASN A 45 7.94 12.07 -6.51
N ASN A 46 7.19 11.09 -7.01
CA ASN A 46 6.52 11.17 -8.30
C ASN A 46 5.03 11.54 -8.19
N ASN A 47 4.45 11.54 -6.99
CA ASN A 47 3.01 11.73 -6.76
C ASN A 47 2.15 10.76 -7.59
N MET A 48 2.59 9.50 -7.67
CA MET A 48 1.93 8.46 -8.47
C MET A 48 1.88 7.17 -7.66
N VAL A 49 0.68 6.66 -7.41
CA VAL A 49 0.45 5.42 -6.67
C VAL A 49 0.38 4.25 -7.66
N PRO A 50 1.18 3.17 -7.48
CA PRO A 50 1.18 2.03 -8.38
C PRO A 50 -0.13 1.25 -8.30
N PRO A 51 -0.51 0.54 -9.38
CA PRO A 51 -1.70 -0.29 -9.36
C PRO A 51 -1.50 -1.57 -8.56
N THR A 52 -2.62 -2.14 -8.13
CA THR A 52 -2.74 -3.58 -7.91
C THR A 52 -3.22 -4.22 -9.21
N ILE A 53 -2.31 -4.89 -9.95
CA ILE A 53 -2.68 -5.57 -11.20
C ILE A 53 -3.40 -6.91 -10.90
N ASN A 54 -4.07 -7.46 -11.91
CA ASN A 54 -4.82 -8.73 -11.83
C ASN A 54 -6.02 -8.71 -10.84
N LEU A 55 -6.53 -7.53 -10.48
CA LEU A 55 -7.67 -7.36 -9.57
C LEU A 55 -8.98 -7.13 -10.35
N ASP A 56 -9.44 -8.13 -11.10
CA ASP A 56 -10.65 -8.03 -11.95
C ASP A 56 -11.95 -8.28 -11.18
N LYS A 57 -11.89 -9.13 -10.15
CA LYS A 57 -13.03 -9.54 -9.32
C LYS A 57 -12.68 -9.31 -7.85
N PRO A 58 -12.81 -8.07 -7.35
CA PRO A 58 -12.50 -7.78 -5.96
C PRO A 58 -13.45 -8.52 -5.03
N ASP A 59 -12.92 -8.97 -3.89
CA ASP A 59 -13.68 -9.63 -2.85
C ASP A 59 -14.57 -8.59 -2.11
N PRO A 60 -15.86 -8.86 -1.86
CA PRO A 60 -16.72 -7.96 -1.08
C PRO A 60 -16.20 -7.59 0.32
N GLU A 61 -15.38 -8.45 0.95
CA GLU A 61 -14.74 -8.15 2.24
C GLU A 61 -13.52 -7.22 2.10
N CYS A 62 -12.99 -7.10 0.87
CA CYS A 62 -11.95 -6.16 0.47
C CYS A 62 -12.58 -5.03 -0.35
N ASP A 63 -13.20 -4.07 0.34
CA ASP A 63 -14.00 -2.96 -0.21
C ASP A 63 -13.32 -1.59 -0.15
N LEU A 64 -12.01 -1.52 0.16
CA LEU A 64 -11.23 -0.29 0.07
C LEU A 64 -10.82 0.02 -1.37
N ASN A 65 -10.26 1.22 -1.60
CA ASN A 65 -9.67 1.57 -2.89
C ASN A 65 -8.30 0.88 -3.06
N TYR A 66 -8.28 -0.29 -3.70
CA TYR A 66 -7.04 -1.05 -3.96
C TYR A 66 -6.27 -0.63 -5.23
N VAL A 67 -6.64 0.49 -5.85
CA VAL A 67 -6.01 1.00 -7.09
C VAL A 67 -5.94 -0.08 -8.18
N PRO A 68 -7.08 -0.67 -8.61
CA PRO A 68 -7.08 -1.80 -9.53
C PRO A 68 -6.58 -1.41 -10.94
N GLY A 69 -5.63 -2.18 -11.46
CA GLY A 69 -5.24 -2.20 -12.88
C GLY A 69 -4.40 -1.02 -13.38
N ARG A 70 -4.72 0.24 -13.00
CA ARG A 70 -4.02 1.44 -13.49
C ARG A 70 -3.49 2.29 -12.35
N ALA A 71 -2.26 2.77 -12.51
CA ALA A 71 -1.67 3.76 -11.62
C ALA A 71 -2.54 5.03 -11.56
N ILE A 72 -2.53 5.71 -10.42
CA ILE A 72 -3.23 6.97 -10.23
C ILE A 72 -2.24 8.07 -9.84
N ASP A 73 -2.43 9.26 -10.39
CA ASP A 73 -1.74 10.46 -9.94
C ASP A 73 -2.44 10.97 -8.67
N ALA A 74 -1.69 11.15 -7.60
CA ALA A 74 -2.19 11.63 -6.32
C ALA A 74 -1.07 12.39 -5.59
N PRO A 75 -1.32 13.62 -5.08
CA PRO A 75 -0.39 14.26 -4.16
C PRO A 75 -0.20 13.39 -2.92
N VAL A 76 1.01 12.87 -2.69
CA VAL A 76 1.31 12.00 -1.55
C VAL A 76 2.38 12.64 -0.67
N SER A 77 2.01 12.94 0.59
CA SER A 77 2.94 13.45 1.60
C SER A 77 3.46 12.36 2.52
N PHE A 78 2.69 11.28 2.71
CA PHE A 78 3.04 10.16 3.57
C PHE A 78 2.65 8.83 2.92
N CYS A 79 3.52 7.84 3.05
CA CYS A 79 3.26 6.45 2.68
C CYS A 79 3.33 5.57 3.93
N LEU A 80 2.44 4.59 4.05
CA LEU A 80 2.49 3.55 5.07
C LEU A 80 2.73 2.19 4.38
N ASN A 81 3.84 1.54 4.71
CA ASN A 81 4.22 0.23 4.19
C ASN A 81 4.00 -0.84 5.26
N ASN A 82 3.10 -1.80 4.99
CA ASN A 82 2.76 -2.90 5.90
C ASN A 82 3.50 -4.19 5.51
N ALA A 83 4.13 -4.83 6.49
CA ALA A 83 4.78 -6.12 6.36
C ALA A 83 4.32 -7.05 7.50
N PHE A 84 3.43 -7.99 7.16
CA PHE A 84 2.87 -8.96 8.11
C PHE A 84 3.33 -10.36 7.73
N GLY A 85 4.28 -10.89 8.52
CA GLY A 85 4.97 -12.15 8.26
C GLY A 85 4.55 -13.29 9.17
N PHE A 86 5.06 -14.48 8.88
CA PHE A 86 4.86 -15.67 9.70
C PHE A 86 5.39 -15.47 11.14
N GLY A 87 4.81 -16.21 12.09
CA GLY A 87 5.17 -16.09 13.51
C GLY A 87 4.60 -14.84 14.19
N GLY A 88 3.57 -14.22 13.60
CA GLY A 88 2.88 -13.07 14.18
C GLY A 88 3.69 -11.76 14.13
N GLN A 89 4.68 -11.68 13.25
CA GLN A 89 5.53 -10.52 13.08
C GLN A 89 4.80 -9.45 12.25
N ASN A 90 4.35 -8.38 12.89
CA ASN A 90 3.64 -7.30 12.21
C ASN A 90 4.42 -5.99 12.31
N VAL A 91 4.80 -5.43 11.16
CA VAL A 91 5.55 -4.16 11.08
C VAL A 91 4.83 -3.21 10.13
N SER A 92 4.72 -1.95 10.52
CA SER A 92 4.26 -0.85 9.67
C SER A 92 5.30 0.27 9.70
N LEU A 93 5.77 0.68 8.53
CA LEU A 93 6.72 1.79 8.37
C LEU A 93 6.03 2.97 7.72
N VAL A 94 6.09 4.14 8.36
CA VAL A 94 5.63 5.41 7.77
C VAL A 94 6.82 6.17 7.20
N ILE A 95 6.68 6.63 5.96
CA ILE A 95 7.67 7.46 5.26
C ILE A 95 6.98 8.76 4.91
N GLY A 96 7.55 9.88 5.36
CA GLY A 96 7.11 11.22 4.99
C GLY A 96 8.05 11.83 3.96
N LYS A 97 7.51 12.65 3.07
CA LYS A 97 8.32 13.55 2.28
C LYS A 97 8.89 14.63 3.21
N ASP A 98 10.17 14.95 3.06
CA ASP A 98 10.78 16.03 3.83
C ASP A 98 10.09 17.36 3.50
N VAL A 99 9.88 18.18 4.52
CA VAL A 99 9.25 19.49 4.43
C VAL A 99 10.31 20.49 4.86
N GLU A 100 11.01 21.07 3.89
CA GLU A 100 11.77 22.30 4.12
C GLU A 100 10.82 23.47 4.43
#